data_AF-A0A956BXS3-F1
#
_entry.id   AF-A0A956BXS3-F1
#
_cell.length_a   1.000
_cell.length_b   1.000
_cell.length_c   1.000
_cell.angle_alpha   90.00
_cell.angle_beta   90.00
_cell.angle_gamma   90.00
#
_symmetry.space_group_name_H-M   'P 1'
#
loop_
_entity.id
_entity.type
_entity.pdbx_description
1 polymer ?
#
loop_
_entity_poly.entity_id
_entity_poly.type
_entity_poly.pdbx_seq_one_letter_code
_entity_poly.pdbx_strand_id
1 'polypeptide(L)'
;MFTKIGIFSVLSTPILLAIGCAETGSPGGGTGVSGEALYSEPVADGNSYACATCHAISEPASDGFRRPGHPLGDATRRPSYKDGQVADMREAVNSCLTEWMSADPWTETDPRWIALFEYLDGQATVDTAPAVDIDIVAPPANLDGGDETSGRETFNASCAVCHGQDAEGTTRAPSLTGTDLTAAKIAERIRLSGRADSEVYDGLTGGVMPFWGKNRLSEDELLDVVAYAYELGQEERQTMNDAGLPMGDGGGDCASTHPDVGKKAVLSTKSHKVAGTATIVDDCTIRIDGFTYDAGGIDVRLYGGKGGDYDPPTGFPISNNLVGTAFDNETVTFTLPDGKTFDDLDGISVWCVDVSVSFGDGLFN
;
A
#
# COMPACT_ATOMS: atom_id res chain seq x y z
N MET A 1 -86.06 40.64 -7.99
CA MET A 1 -85.89 41.75 -7.03
C MET A 1 -84.59 41.46 -6.26
N PHE A 2 -83.63 42.37 -6.38
CA PHE A 2 -82.27 42.31 -5.81
C PHE A 2 -82.32 42.05 -4.28
N THR A 3 -81.30 41.47 -3.62
CA THR A 3 -80.11 42.22 -3.14
C THR A 3 -79.03 41.31 -2.52
N LYS A 4 -77.81 41.44 -3.08
CA LYS A 4 -76.41 41.50 -2.53
C LYS A 4 -76.03 40.76 -1.22
N ILE A 5 -75.05 39.83 -1.25
CA ILE A 5 -73.55 39.96 -1.19
C ILE A 5 -72.99 40.13 0.24
N GLY A 6 -72.10 39.20 0.61
CA GLY A 6 -71.10 39.33 1.66
C GLY A 6 -70.08 38.19 1.57
N ILE A 7 -69.07 38.33 0.71
CA ILE A 7 -67.94 37.40 0.56
C ILE A 7 -66.92 37.75 1.65
N PHE A 8 -66.66 36.84 2.58
CA PHE A 8 -65.49 36.90 3.47
C PHE A 8 -64.42 35.97 2.92
N SER A 9 -63.31 36.58 2.48
CA SER A 9 -62.09 35.90 2.07
C SER A 9 -61.39 35.32 3.31
N VAL A 10 -61.22 34.00 3.33
CA VAL A 10 -60.42 33.28 4.34
C VAL A 10 -59.01 33.18 3.78
N LEU A 11 -58.11 34.05 4.24
CA LEU A 11 -56.66 33.86 4.04
C LEU A 11 -56.19 32.82 5.06
N SER A 12 -56.17 31.55 4.66
CA SER A 12 -55.46 30.51 5.41
C SER A 12 -53.95 30.68 5.14
N THR A 13 -53.23 31.22 6.11
CA THR A 13 -51.77 31.09 6.15
C THR A 13 -51.44 29.60 6.35
N PRO A 14 -50.62 28.98 5.51
CA PRO A 14 -50.19 27.60 5.76
C PRO A 14 -49.32 27.60 7.02
N ILE A 15 -49.78 26.89 8.05
CA ILE A 15 -48.96 26.46 9.18
C ILE A 15 -47.90 25.54 8.58
N LEU A 16 -46.67 26.05 8.45
CA LEU A 16 -45.52 25.23 8.13
C LEU A 16 -45.24 24.36 9.36
N LEU A 17 -45.57 23.08 9.21
CA LEU A 17 -45.31 22.02 10.16
C LEU A 17 -43.80 21.82 10.26
N ALA A 18 -43.14 22.50 11.19
CA ALA A 18 -41.78 22.17 11.58
C ALA A 18 -41.83 20.94 12.49
N ILE A 19 -41.81 19.76 11.87
CA ILE A 19 -41.42 18.53 12.55
C ILE A 19 -39.93 18.70 12.87
N GLY A 20 -39.63 19.04 14.12
CA GLY A 20 -38.27 19.08 14.63
C GLY A 20 -37.69 17.67 14.65
N CYS A 21 -36.82 17.39 13.68
CA CYS A 21 -35.81 16.35 13.80
C CYS A 21 -34.58 16.99 14.47
N ALA A 22 -34.09 16.30 15.52
CA ALA A 22 -32.75 16.38 16.10
C ALA A 22 -32.22 17.76 16.53
N GLU A 23 -31.95 17.88 17.83
CA GLU A 23 -30.66 18.36 18.36
C GLU A 23 -30.72 18.26 19.89
N THR A 24 -30.32 17.11 20.45
CA THR A 24 -29.86 17.05 21.84
C THR A 24 -28.38 17.41 21.84
N GLY A 25 -28.09 18.69 21.58
CA GLY A 25 -26.81 19.27 21.94
C GLY A 25 -26.78 19.43 23.47
N SER A 26 -25.90 18.70 24.13
CA SER A 26 -25.54 18.96 25.53
C SER A 26 -24.43 20.03 25.55
N PRO A 27 -24.47 21.03 26.46
CA PRO A 27 -23.47 22.08 26.48
C PRO A 27 -22.26 21.65 27.33
N GLY A 28 -21.17 21.30 26.66
CA GLY A 28 -19.84 21.13 27.26
C GLY A 28 -18.81 21.84 26.39
N GLY A 29 -18.32 22.99 26.83
CA GLY A 29 -17.33 23.78 26.09
C GLY A 29 -15.96 23.12 26.08
N GLY A 30 -15.41 22.94 24.89
CA GLY A 30 -14.00 22.61 24.65
C GLY A 30 -13.74 22.65 23.15
N THR A 31 -12.62 23.20 22.72
CA THR A 31 -12.06 23.06 21.37
C THR A 31 -11.60 21.60 21.16
N GLY A 32 -12.54 20.65 21.28
CA GLY A 32 -12.30 19.25 21.58
C GLY A 32 -11.93 18.41 20.36
N VAL A 33 -11.03 17.45 20.58
CA VAL A 33 -10.65 16.44 19.60
C VAL A 33 -11.85 15.49 19.39
N SER A 34 -12.25 15.23 18.14
CA SER A 34 -13.34 14.30 17.83
C SER A 34 -12.84 12.85 17.88
N GLY A 35 -13.51 11.99 18.65
CA GLY A 35 -13.19 10.56 18.72
C GLY A 35 -13.39 9.83 17.38
N GLU A 36 -14.42 10.22 16.61
CA GLU A 36 -14.65 9.70 15.26
C GLU A 36 -13.52 10.11 14.31
N ALA A 37 -13.02 11.35 14.42
CA ALA A 37 -11.89 11.80 13.62
C ALA A 37 -10.61 11.06 14.01
N LEU A 38 -10.36 10.83 15.30
CA LEU A 38 -9.21 10.02 15.75
C LEU A 38 -9.26 8.58 15.25
N TYR A 39 -10.46 8.02 15.08
CA TYR A 39 -10.62 6.69 14.50
C TYR A 39 -10.40 6.69 12.98
N SER A 40 -10.96 7.68 12.28
CA SER A 40 -11.05 7.68 10.81
C SER A 40 -9.89 8.37 10.10
N GLU A 41 -9.16 9.26 10.78
CA GLU A 41 -8.08 10.07 10.22
C GLU A 41 -6.72 9.75 10.88
N PRO A 42 -5.60 9.99 10.19
CA PRO A 42 -4.27 9.83 10.79
C PRO A 42 -4.09 10.74 12.00
N VAL A 43 -3.48 10.21 13.05
CA VAL A 43 -3.15 11.00 14.24
C VAL A 43 -2.05 12.02 13.91
N ALA A 44 -2.15 13.23 14.45
CA ALA A 44 -1.32 14.38 14.03
C ALA A 44 0.20 14.18 14.25
N ASP A 45 0.58 13.38 15.22
CA ASP A 45 1.94 13.03 15.61
C ASP A 45 2.41 11.67 15.06
N GLY A 46 1.61 11.03 14.19
CA GLY A 46 1.90 9.73 13.61
C GLY A 46 2.23 9.77 12.12
N ASN A 47 2.26 8.58 11.53
CA ASN A 47 2.37 8.37 10.10
C ASN A 47 1.00 8.50 9.40
N SER A 48 0.91 8.10 8.13
CA SER A 48 -0.31 8.25 7.30
C SER A 48 -1.43 7.25 7.59
N TYR A 49 -1.30 6.39 8.61
CA TYR A 49 -2.31 5.40 8.95
C TYR A 49 -3.30 5.93 9.99
N ALA A 50 -4.56 5.52 9.84
CA ALA A 50 -5.64 5.74 10.81
C ALA A 50 -6.10 4.39 11.37
N CYS A 51 -6.79 4.37 12.51
CA CYS A 51 -7.37 3.13 13.06
C CYS A 51 -8.28 2.44 12.02
N ALA A 52 -9.11 3.22 11.32
CA ALA A 52 -10.00 2.77 10.25
C ALA A 52 -9.28 2.14 9.04
N THR A 53 -7.97 2.37 8.90
CA THR A 53 -7.18 1.71 7.84
C THR A 53 -7.03 0.22 8.13
N CYS A 54 -6.84 -0.15 9.40
CA CYS A 54 -6.56 -1.53 9.81
C CYS A 54 -7.72 -2.21 10.54
N HIS A 55 -8.74 -1.45 10.95
CA HIS A 55 -9.88 -1.95 11.69
C HIS A 55 -11.17 -1.35 11.17
N ALA A 56 -12.22 -2.15 11.01
CA ALA A 56 -13.57 -1.65 10.82
C ALA A 56 -14.26 -1.44 12.18
N ILE A 57 -15.34 -0.65 12.24
CA ILE A 57 -16.21 -0.64 13.43
C ILE A 57 -16.99 -1.94 13.52
N SER A 58 -17.56 -2.38 12.41
CA SER A 58 -18.31 -3.62 12.28
C SER A 58 -17.95 -4.31 10.98
N GLU A 59 -18.17 -5.62 10.94
CA GLU A 59 -18.06 -6.40 9.71
C GLU A 59 -19.40 -7.08 9.37
N PRO A 60 -19.81 -7.11 8.09
CA PRO A 60 -19.13 -6.51 6.93
C PRO A 60 -19.07 -4.96 7.01
N ALA A 61 -17.93 -4.39 6.62
CA ALA A 61 -17.71 -2.95 6.67
C ALA A 61 -18.55 -2.23 5.61
N SER A 62 -18.94 -0.98 5.86
CA SER A 62 -19.78 -0.19 4.95
C SER A 62 -19.13 0.11 3.61
N ASP A 63 -17.80 0.08 3.53
CA ASP A 63 -17.02 0.27 2.31
C ASP A 63 -16.71 -1.04 1.57
N GLY A 64 -17.21 -2.17 2.08
CA GLY A 64 -17.05 -3.49 1.48
C GLY A 64 -15.71 -4.16 1.75
N PHE A 65 -14.77 -3.49 2.42
CA PHE A 65 -13.43 -4.03 2.66
C PHE A 65 -13.34 -4.77 4.00
N ARG A 66 -12.77 -5.98 3.98
CA ARG A 66 -12.32 -6.69 5.18
C ARG A 66 -10.99 -6.08 5.63
N ARG A 67 -10.81 -5.89 6.94
CA ARG A 67 -9.59 -5.28 7.50
C ARG A 67 -8.66 -6.32 8.15
N PRO A 68 -7.33 -6.09 8.19
CA PRO A 68 -6.41 -7.03 8.82
C PRO A 68 -6.69 -7.22 10.32
N GLY A 69 -7.04 -6.14 11.01
CA GLY A 69 -7.46 -6.20 12.42
C GLY A 69 -8.95 -6.48 12.58
N HIS A 70 -9.31 -7.17 13.67
CA HIS A 70 -10.71 -7.43 14.03
C HIS A 70 -11.51 -6.15 14.28
N PRO A 71 -12.85 -6.18 14.10
CA PRO A 71 -13.69 -5.01 14.31
C PRO A 71 -13.55 -4.40 15.71
N LEU A 72 -13.66 -3.08 15.82
CA LEU A 72 -13.49 -2.34 17.08
C LEU A 72 -14.80 -1.96 17.78
N GLY A 73 -15.97 -2.18 17.17
CA GLY A 73 -17.26 -1.72 17.70
C GLY A 73 -17.53 -2.18 19.13
N ASP A 74 -17.19 -3.42 19.48
CA ASP A 74 -17.37 -3.95 20.84
C ASP A 74 -16.04 -4.02 21.63
N ALA A 75 -15.00 -3.30 21.20
CA ALA A 75 -13.67 -3.41 21.83
C ALA A 75 -13.66 -2.97 23.31
N THR A 76 -14.49 -2.00 23.70
CA THR A 76 -14.61 -1.54 25.09
C THR A 76 -15.30 -2.56 26.02
N ARG A 77 -15.84 -3.65 25.45
CA ARG A 77 -16.57 -4.71 26.17
C ARG A 77 -15.74 -5.98 26.35
N ARG A 78 -14.49 -5.98 25.89
CA ARG A 78 -13.58 -7.14 25.94
C ARG A 78 -12.84 -7.19 27.28
N PRO A 79 -12.57 -8.38 27.83
CA PRO A 79 -11.84 -8.52 29.09
C PRO A 79 -10.31 -8.40 28.92
N SER A 80 -9.82 -8.54 27.69
CA SER A 80 -8.39 -8.49 27.35
C SER A 80 -8.19 -8.25 25.85
N TYR A 81 -6.96 -7.91 25.49
CA TYR A 81 -6.53 -7.54 24.14
C TYR A 81 -5.22 -8.25 23.80
N LYS A 82 -4.89 -8.30 22.49
CA LYS A 82 -3.63 -8.86 21.98
C LYS A 82 -3.38 -10.29 22.51
N ASP A 83 -4.31 -11.22 22.28
CA ASP A 83 -4.24 -12.61 22.76
C ASP A 83 -4.09 -12.75 24.28
N GLY A 84 -4.64 -11.80 25.03
CA GLY A 84 -4.61 -11.81 26.49
C GLY A 84 -3.34 -11.21 27.10
N GLN A 85 -2.40 -10.73 26.27
CA GLN A 85 -1.17 -10.09 26.74
C GLN A 85 -1.44 -8.75 27.45
N VAL A 86 -2.55 -8.10 27.12
CA VAL A 86 -2.89 -6.76 27.63
C VAL A 86 -4.29 -6.74 28.22
N ALA A 87 -4.43 -6.21 29.43
CA ALA A 87 -5.73 -6.07 30.10
C ALA A 87 -6.36 -4.68 29.91
N ASP A 88 -5.55 -3.62 29.80
CA ASP A 88 -6.02 -2.25 29.58
C ASP A 88 -6.15 -1.95 28.07
N MET A 89 -7.35 -1.53 27.63
CA MET A 89 -7.59 -1.14 26.25
C MET A 89 -6.64 -0.02 25.79
N ARG A 90 -6.30 0.91 26.69
CA ARG A 90 -5.38 2.01 26.38
C ARG A 90 -3.99 1.50 26.08
N GLU A 91 -3.51 0.50 26.81
CA GLU A 91 -2.22 -0.14 26.53
C GLU A 91 -2.25 -0.86 25.17
N ALA A 92 -3.37 -1.50 24.81
CA ALA A 92 -3.54 -2.12 23.50
C ALA A 92 -3.60 -1.09 22.35
N VAL A 93 -4.16 0.09 22.60
CA VAL A 93 -4.13 1.23 21.66
C VAL A 93 -2.72 1.81 21.58
N ASN A 94 -2.04 2.00 22.71
CA ASN A 94 -0.68 2.52 22.75
C ASN A 94 0.30 1.62 22.00
N SER A 95 0.17 0.30 22.10
CA SER A 95 1.01 -0.62 21.32
C SER A 95 0.80 -0.43 19.81
N CYS A 96 -0.43 -0.13 19.37
CA CYS A 96 -0.71 0.22 17.97
C CYS A 96 -0.08 1.56 17.58
N LEU A 97 -0.25 2.59 18.42
CA LEU A 97 0.31 3.92 18.21
C LEU A 97 1.82 3.84 18.02
N THR A 98 2.52 3.11 18.89
CA THR A 98 3.98 3.03 18.87
C THR A 98 4.51 2.08 17.80
N GLU A 99 3.91 0.90 17.62
CA GLU A 99 4.48 -0.12 16.72
C GLU A 99 4.07 0.07 15.26
N TRP A 100 2.89 0.64 14.98
CA TRP A 100 2.31 0.69 13.63
C TRP A 100 2.03 2.10 13.12
N MET A 101 1.70 3.05 14.01
CA MET A 101 1.34 4.42 13.63
C MET A 101 2.47 5.43 13.85
N SER A 102 3.62 4.99 14.38
CA SER A 102 4.78 5.85 14.68
C SER A 102 4.42 7.08 15.53
N ALA A 103 3.47 6.95 16.45
CA ALA A 103 2.95 8.01 17.30
C ALA A 103 3.29 7.78 18.78
N ASP A 104 3.25 8.87 19.56
CA ASP A 104 3.50 8.80 21.01
C ASP A 104 2.33 8.12 21.74
N PRO A 105 2.60 7.32 22.79
CA PRO A 105 1.55 6.68 23.57
C PRO A 105 0.76 7.72 24.39
N TRP A 106 -0.53 7.45 24.58
CA TRP A 106 -1.45 8.33 25.29
C TRP A 106 -1.58 7.96 26.77
N THR A 107 -1.72 9.01 27.60
CA THR A 107 -1.98 8.86 29.03
C THR A 107 -3.48 8.70 29.31
N GLU A 108 -3.84 8.23 30.49
CA GLU A 108 -5.24 8.13 30.92
C GLU A 108 -5.99 9.48 30.86
N THR A 109 -5.27 10.58 31.07
CA THR A 109 -5.82 11.94 31.02
C THR A 109 -5.65 12.62 29.65
N ASP A 110 -5.11 11.93 28.65
CA ASP A 110 -4.95 12.51 27.31
C ASP A 110 -6.34 12.72 26.68
N PRO A 111 -6.69 13.96 26.26
CA PRO A 111 -7.98 14.22 25.63
C PRO A 111 -8.25 13.35 24.40
N ARG A 112 -7.21 12.93 23.68
CA ARG A 112 -7.33 12.04 22.51
C ARG A 112 -7.80 10.65 22.94
N TRP A 113 -7.20 10.10 23.99
CA TRP A 113 -7.61 8.80 24.53
C TRP A 113 -9.06 8.82 25.00
N ILE A 114 -9.43 9.84 25.79
CA ILE A 114 -10.80 9.98 26.32
C ILE A 114 -11.81 10.05 25.17
N ALA A 115 -11.56 10.91 24.18
CA ALA A 115 -12.45 11.07 23.03
C ALA A 115 -12.57 9.79 22.19
N LEU A 116 -11.45 9.09 21.91
CA LEU A 116 -11.47 7.82 21.18
C LEU A 116 -12.23 6.74 21.95
N PHE A 117 -11.99 6.61 23.25
CA PHE A 117 -12.68 5.64 24.09
C PHE A 117 -14.19 5.90 24.11
N GLU A 118 -14.62 7.14 24.34
CA GLU A 118 -16.04 7.51 24.32
C GLU A 118 -16.71 7.20 22.96
N TYR A 119 -16.01 7.46 21.86
CA TYR A 119 -16.50 7.13 20.53
C TYR A 119 -16.68 5.62 20.32
N LEU A 120 -15.65 4.82 20.64
CA LEU A 120 -15.70 3.36 20.52
C LEU A 120 -16.72 2.75 21.47
N ASP A 121 -16.87 3.30 22.69
CA ASP A 121 -17.88 2.86 23.64
C ASP A 121 -19.30 3.07 23.10
N GLY A 122 -19.52 4.20 22.41
CA GLY A 122 -20.76 4.50 21.70
C GLY A 122 -21.04 3.61 20.49
N GLN A 123 -20.05 2.85 19.99
CA GLN A 123 -20.25 1.86 18.92
C GLN A 123 -20.65 0.48 19.44
N ALA A 124 -20.54 0.22 20.75
CA ALA A 124 -20.80 -1.08 21.32
C ALA A 124 -22.27 -1.48 21.18
N THR A 125 -22.50 -2.71 20.73
CA THR A 125 -23.85 -3.27 20.53
C THR A 125 -24.24 -4.28 21.62
N VAL A 126 -23.27 -4.66 22.47
CA VAL A 126 -23.43 -5.63 23.55
C VAL A 126 -22.85 -5.10 24.87
N ASP A 127 -23.30 -5.69 25.98
CA ASP A 127 -22.80 -5.35 27.32
C ASP A 127 -21.46 -6.04 27.65
N THR A 128 -21.18 -7.17 27.01
CA THR A 128 -19.94 -7.95 27.17
C THR A 128 -19.56 -8.59 25.85
N ALA A 129 -18.28 -8.56 25.50
CA ALA A 129 -17.74 -9.23 24.32
C ALA A 129 -16.62 -10.21 24.71
N PRO A 130 -16.45 -11.33 24.00
CA PRO A 130 -15.32 -12.21 24.22
C PRO A 130 -14.00 -11.51 23.86
N ALA A 131 -12.90 -11.98 24.46
CA ALA A 131 -11.58 -11.65 23.96
C ALA A 131 -11.43 -12.12 22.51
N VAL A 132 -10.57 -11.43 21.76
CA VAL A 132 -10.26 -11.76 20.38
C VAL A 132 -8.91 -12.47 20.35
N ASP A 133 -8.91 -13.66 19.74
CA ASP A 133 -7.69 -14.35 19.34
C ASP A 133 -7.20 -13.77 17.99
N ILE A 134 -5.90 -13.61 17.79
CA ILE A 134 -5.29 -13.03 16.60
C ILE A 134 -4.64 -14.12 15.73
N ASP A 135 -4.33 -15.29 16.30
CA ASP A 135 -3.90 -16.52 15.60
C ASP A 135 -2.78 -16.27 14.57
N ILE A 136 -1.67 -15.69 15.05
CA ILE A 136 -0.45 -15.49 14.28
C ILE A 136 0.25 -16.85 14.13
N VAL A 137 0.26 -17.37 12.91
CA VAL A 137 0.83 -18.68 12.59
C VAL A 137 1.71 -18.58 11.36
N ALA A 138 2.74 -19.42 11.29
CA ALA A 138 3.53 -19.57 10.07
C ALA A 138 2.64 -20.05 8.90
N PRO A 139 2.96 -19.67 7.65
CA PRO A 139 2.24 -20.19 6.49
C PRO A 139 2.39 -21.72 6.39
N PRO A 140 1.43 -22.43 5.76
CA PRO A 140 1.53 -23.86 5.55
C PRO A 140 2.75 -24.20 4.67
N ALA A 141 3.35 -25.36 4.91
CA ALA A 141 4.54 -25.78 4.16
C ALA A 141 4.24 -26.09 2.68
N ASN A 142 3.00 -26.48 2.38
CA ASN A 142 2.51 -26.64 1.02
C ASN A 142 1.64 -25.43 0.65
N LEU A 143 2.00 -24.75 -0.45
CA LEU A 143 1.29 -23.58 -0.97
C LEU A 143 0.55 -23.88 -2.29
N ASP A 144 0.48 -25.15 -2.69
CA ASP A 144 -0.25 -25.58 -3.88
C ASP A 144 -1.77 -25.57 -3.65
N GLY A 145 -2.53 -25.48 -4.74
CA GLY A 145 -3.98 -25.69 -4.74
C GLY A 145 -4.83 -24.44 -4.52
N GLY A 146 -4.23 -23.25 -4.49
CA GLY A 146 -4.96 -21.99 -4.52
C GLY A 146 -5.64 -21.73 -5.88
N ASP A 147 -6.82 -21.11 -5.84
CA ASP A 147 -7.56 -20.65 -7.00
C ASP A 147 -7.32 -19.16 -7.25
N GLU A 148 -6.80 -18.82 -8.42
CA GLU A 148 -6.44 -17.45 -8.79
C GLU A 148 -7.66 -16.51 -8.84
N THR A 149 -8.83 -17.01 -9.26
CA THR A 149 -10.04 -16.19 -9.36
C THR A 149 -10.58 -15.84 -7.98
N SER A 150 -10.69 -16.82 -7.09
CA SER A 150 -11.00 -16.59 -5.66
C SER A 150 -9.92 -15.74 -4.98
N GLY A 151 -8.67 -15.89 -5.40
CA GLY A 151 -7.54 -15.09 -4.95
C GLY A 151 -7.71 -13.62 -5.29
N ARG A 152 -8.06 -13.30 -6.55
CA ARG A 152 -8.35 -11.93 -6.98
C ARG A 152 -9.53 -11.32 -6.23
N GLU A 153 -10.61 -12.08 -6.03
CA GLU A 153 -11.77 -11.61 -5.26
C GLU A 153 -11.39 -11.29 -3.81
N THR A 154 -10.65 -12.19 -3.16
CA THR A 154 -10.18 -12.01 -1.78
C THR A 154 -9.21 -10.83 -1.68
N PHE A 155 -8.30 -10.69 -2.65
CA PHE A 155 -7.36 -9.58 -2.74
C PHE A 155 -8.09 -8.24 -2.85
N ASN A 156 -9.05 -8.12 -3.76
CA ASN A 156 -9.83 -6.90 -3.94
C ASN A 156 -10.70 -6.58 -2.73
N ALA A 157 -11.16 -7.59 -1.98
CA ALA A 157 -11.93 -7.38 -0.75
C ALA A 157 -11.08 -7.02 0.48
N SER A 158 -9.77 -7.33 0.50
CA SER A 158 -8.97 -7.33 1.74
C SER A 158 -7.64 -6.59 1.62
N CYS A 159 -6.98 -6.64 0.46
CA CYS A 159 -5.64 -6.13 0.23
C CYS A 159 -5.65 -4.80 -0.52
N ALA A 160 -6.64 -4.60 -1.39
CA ALA A 160 -6.75 -3.45 -2.28
C ALA A 160 -6.94 -2.10 -1.56
N VAL A 161 -7.37 -2.10 -0.30
CA VAL A 161 -7.39 -0.90 0.56
C VAL A 161 -6.00 -0.25 0.71
N CYS A 162 -4.94 -1.03 0.51
CA CYS A 162 -3.56 -0.55 0.49
C CYS A 162 -2.91 -0.74 -0.88
N HIS A 163 -3.04 -1.92 -1.49
CA HIS A 163 -2.35 -2.29 -2.72
C HIS A 163 -3.11 -1.95 -4.00
N GLY A 164 -4.25 -1.26 -3.92
CA GLY A 164 -5.05 -0.89 -5.09
C GLY A 164 -5.85 -2.07 -5.65
N GLN A 165 -6.84 -1.77 -6.47
CA GLN A 165 -7.59 -2.80 -7.18
C GLN A 165 -6.65 -3.57 -8.09
N ASP A 166 -6.84 -4.89 -8.14
CA ASP A 166 -6.04 -5.80 -8.96
C ASP A 166 -4.51 -5.65 -8.75
N ALA A 167 -4.14 -5.23 -7.53
CA ALA A 167 -2.77 -5.02 -7.06
C ALA A 167 -1.94 -3.98 -7.83
N GLU A 168 -2.60 -3.02 -8.49
CA GLU A 168 -1.95 -1.94 -9.27
C GLU A 168 -1.06 -1.00 -8.43
N GLY A 169 -1.15 -1.08 -7.11
CA GLY A 169 -0.42 -0.23 -6.17
C GLY A 169 -1.14 1.08 -5.87
N THR A 170 -0.73 1.71 -4.77
CA THR A 170 -1.14 3.07 -4.41
C THR A 170 0.05 3.80 -3.77
N THR A 171 -0.15 5.05 -3.37
CA THR A 171 0.84 5.75 -2.53
C THR A 171 1.05 5.12 -1.14
N ARG A 172 0.14 4.22 -0.72
CA ARG A 172 0.19 3.55 0.58
C ARG A 172 0.93 2.22 0.54
N ALA A 173 0.82 1.48 -0.56
CA ALA A 173 1.52 0.20 -0.72
C ALA A 173 1.85 -0.06 -2.20
N PRO A 174 2.98 -0.72 -2.48
CA PRO A 174 3.47 -0.88 -3.84
C PRO A 174 2.54 -1.76 -4.69
N SER A 175 2.69 -1.64 -6.00
CA SER A 175 2.14 -2.61 -6.94
C SER A 175 2.73 -3.99 -6.66
N LEU A 176 1.93 -5.04 -6.86
CA LEU A 176 2.42 -6.42 -6.81
C LEU A 176 2.59 -7.04 -8.20
N THR A 177 2.12 -6.35 -9.24
CA THR A 177 2.32 -6.75 -10.63
C THR A 177 3.81 -6.72 -10.99
N GLY A 178 4.27 -7.79 -11.64
CA GLY A 178 5.66 -7.93 -12.06
C GLY A 178 6.68 -8.05 -10.92
N THR A 179 6.22 -8.33 -9.70
CA THR A 179 7.14 -8.61 -8.60
C THR A 179 7.79 -9.99 -8.74
N ASP A 180 9.08 -10.07 -8.38
CA ASP A 180 9.83 -11.34 -8.34
C ASP A 180 9.65 -12.11 -7.01
N LEU A 181 8.56 -11.84 -6.29
CA LEU A 181 8.29 -12.48 -5.02
C LEU A 181 7.92 -13.96 -5.24
N THR A 182 8.53 -14.84 -4.44
CA THR A 182 8.12 -16.25 -4.41
C THR A 182 6.81 -16.41 -3.66
N ALA A 183 6.02 -17.43 -4.00
CA ALA A 183 4.81 -17.78 -3.26
C ALA A 183 5.07 -17.91 -1.74
N ALA A 184 6.19 -18.52 -1.37
CA ALA A 184 6.62 -18.63 0.03
C ALA A 184 6.84 -17.26 0.68
N LYS A 185 7.45 -16.30 -0.04
CA LYS A 185 7.67 -14.96 0.49
C LYS A 185 6.37 -14.18 0.64
N ILE A 186 5.45 -14.30 -0.32
CA ILE A 186 4.12 -13.69 -0.25
C ILE A 186 3.37 -14.22 0.97
N ALA A 187 3.30 -15.55 1.13
CA ALA A 187 2.63 -16.19 2.25
C ALA A 187 3.24 -15.79 3.61
N GLU A 188 4.58 -15.72 3.69
CA GLU A 188 5.29 -15.24 4.88
C GLU A 188 4.92 -13.79 5.21
N ARG A 189 4.89 -12.89 4.21
CA ARG A 189 4.51 -11.49 4.43
C ARG A 189 3.07 -11.35 4.90
N ILE A 190 2.14 -12.10 4.32
CA ILE A 190 0.73 -12.07 4.74
C ILE A 190 0.60 -12.54 6.20
N ARG A 191 1.33 -13.59 6.60
CA ARG A 191 1.18 -14.19 7.95
C ARG A 191 1.98 -13.52 9.05
N LEU A 192 3.19 -13.07 8.75
CA LEU A 192 4.22 -12.75 9.76
C LEU A 192 4.82 -11.35 9.59
N SER A 193 4.33 -10.52 8.67
CA SER A 193 4.85 -9.16 8.53
C SER A 193 4.52 -8.30 9.76
N GLY A 194 5.49 -7.51 10.19
CA GLY A 194 5.39 -6.59 11.31
C GLY A 194 6.67 -6.57 12.13
N ARG A 195 6.71 -5.76 13.19
CA ARG A 195 7.93 -5.58 13.99
C ARG A 195 8.41 -6.90 14.62
N ALA A 196 9.63 -7.32 14.28
CA ALA A 196 10.24 -8.51 14.86
C ALA A 196 10.58 -8.37 16.36
N ASP A 197 10.60 -7.13 16.85
CA ASP A 197 10.79 -6.76 18.25
C ASP A 197 9.49 -6.30 18.93
N SER A 198 8.31 -6.67 18.39
CA SER A 198 7.02 -6.35 19.01
C SER A 198 6.95 -6.91 20.43
N GLU A 199 6.43 -6.11 21.36
CA GLU A 199 6.25 -6.54 22.76
C GLU A 199 4.92 -7.30 22.96
N VAL A 200 4.01 -7.22 21.99
CA VAL A 200 2.65 -7.78 22.08
C VAL A 200 2.32 -8.81 21.02
N TYR A 201 3.15 -8.96 19.98
CA TYR A 201 2.97 -9.94 18.91
C TYR A 201 4.22 -10.80 18.73
N ASP A 202 4.12 -12.07 19.11
CA ASP A 202 5.20 -13.03 18.92
C ASP A 202 5.27 -13.52 17.46
N GLY A 203 6.49 -13.80 16.98
CA GLY A 203 6.72 -14.53 15.73
C GLY A 203 6.74 -13.68 14.45
N LEU A 204 6.63 -12.36 14.55
CA LEU A 204 6.73 -11.46 13.40
C LEU A 204 8.17 -11.38 12.86
N THR A 205 8.32 -11.21 11.53
CA THR A 205 9.61 -11.35 10.82
C THR A 205 10.14 -10.04 10.20
N GLY A 206 9.58 -8.90 10.59
CA GLY A 206 9.90 -7.59 10.03
C GLY A 206 8.98 -7.20 8.87
N GLY A 207 8.74 -5.91 8.69
CA GLY A 207 7.90 -5.36 7.62
C GLY A 207 6.91 -4.32 8.14
N VAL A 208 6.31 -3.59 7.20
CA VAL A 208 5.30 -2.54 7.48
C VAL A 208 3.91 -2.93 6.99
N MET A 209 3.78 -4.03 6.25
CA MET A 209 2.49 -4.61 5.90
C MET A 209 1.88 -5.22 7.17
N PRO A 210 0.61 -4.93 7.49
CA PRO A 210 -0.06 -5.59 8.61
C PRO A 210 -0.22 -7.09 8.31
N PHE A 211 0.11 -7.93 9.28
CA PHE A 211 -0.15 -9.36 9.17
C PHE A 211 -1.65 -9.67 9.18
N TRP A 212 -1.99 -10.85 8.68
CA TRP A 212 -3.32 -11.43 8.68
C TRP A 212 -3.33 -12.73 9.49
N GLY A 213 -4.01 -12.67 10.63
CA GLY A 213 -4.27 -13.84 11.47
C GLY A 213 -5.01 -14.94 10.73
N LYS A 214 -4.81 -16.21 11.13
CA LYS A 214 -5.50 -17.37 10.50
C LYS A 214 -7.02 -17.30 10.63
N ASN A 215 -7.52 -16.62 11.65
CA ASN A 215 -8.95 -16.37 11.83
C ASN A 215 -9.48 -15.13 11.08
N ARG A 216 -8.61 -14.34 10.44
CA ARG A 216 -8.96 -13.19 9.59
C ARG A 216 -8.87 -13.54 8.11
N LEU A 217 -7.85 -14.31 7.76
CA LEU A 217 -7.62 -14.90 6.44
C LEU A 217 -7.36 -16.39 6.64
N SER A 218 -8.30 -17.23 6.24
CA SER A 218 -8.20 -18.69 6.37
C SER A 218 -7.01 -19.26 5.58
N GLU A 219 -6.70 -20.54 5.76
CA GLU A 219 -5.64 -21.18 4.97
C GLU A 219 -6.02 -21.26 3.49
N ASP A 220 -7.26 -21.59 3.17
CA ASP A 220 -7.73 -21.64 1.76
C ASP A 220 -7.66 -20.25 1.12
N GLU A 221 -8.18 -19.21 1.79
CA GLU A 221 -8.07 -17.82 1.29
C GLU A 221 -6.61 -17.36 1.15
N LEU A 222 -5.71 -17.81 2.04
CA LEU A 222 -4.28 -17.52 1.92
C LEU A 222 -3.69 -18.16 0.66
N LEU A 223 -4.00 -19.43 0.39
CA LEU A 223 -3.52 -20.14 -0.80
C LEU A 223 -4.01 -19.46 -2.08
N ASP A 224 -5.29 -19.09 -2.11
CA ASP A 224 -5.91 -18.38 -3.23
C ASP A 224 -5.23 -17.03 -3.50
N VAL A 225 -5.05 -16.19 -2.47
CA VAL A 225 -4.38 -14.88 -2.61
C VAL A 225 -2.91 -15.02 -2.99
N VAL A 226 -2.21 -16.02 -2.46
CA VAL A 226 -0.82 -16.30 -2.83
C VAL A 226 -0.72 -16.73 -4.29
N ALA A 227 -1.63 -17.58 -4.77
CA ALA A 227 -1.68 -17.98 -6.17
C ALA A 227 -1.88 -16.78 -7.09
N TYR A 228 -2.87 -15.92 -6.78
CA TYR A 228 -3.12 -14.71 -7.55
C TYR A 228 -1.93 -13.73 -7.55
N ALA A 229 -1.41 -13.38 -6.38
CA ALA A 229 -0.31 -12.42 -6.29
C ALA A 229 1.00 -12.96 -6.90
N TYR A 230 1.23 -14.27 -6.85
CA TYR A 230 2.36 -14.91 -7.51
C TYR A 230 2.21 -14.85 -9.04
N GLU A 231 1.02 -15.12 -9.57
CA GLU A 231 0.76 -15.10 -11.01
C GLU A 231 0.88 -13.69 -11.59
N LEU A 232 0.43 -12.64 -10.88
CA LEU A 232 0.67 -11.25 -11.27
C LEU A 232 2.17 -10.92 -11.49
N GLY A 233 3.05 -11.56 -10.72
CA GLY A 233 4.49 -11.47 -10.90
C GLY A 233 5.02 -12.30 -12.09
N GLN A 234 4.32 -13.35 -12.49
CA GLN A 234 4.69 -14.19 -13.64
C GLN A 234 4.17 -13.64 -14.97
N GLU A 235 2.96 -13.09 -15.01
CA GLU A 235 2.35 -12.54 -16.23
C GLU A 235 3.14 -11.37 -16.80
N GLU A 236 3.65 -10.47 -15.95
CA GLU A 236 4.52 -9.38 -16.42
C GLU A 236 5.86 -9.93 -16.91
N ARG A 237 6.44 -10.94 -16.22
CA ARG A 237 7.64 -11.63 -16.71
C ARG A 237 7.41 -12.35 -18.04
N GLN A 238 6.27 -13.00 -18.21
CA GLN A 238 5.94 -13.73 -19.42
C GLN A 238 5.64 -12.76 -20.57
N THR A 239 4.92 -11.67 -20.33
CA THR A 239 4.72 -10.61 -21.32
C THR A 239 6.02 -9.89 -21.67
N MET A 240 6.94 -9.71 -20.71
CA MET A 240 8.29 -9.20 -20.97
C MET A 240 9.17 -10.21 -21.72
N ASN A 241 9.08 -11.51 -21.41
CA ASN A 241 9.77 -12.58 -22.13
C ASN A 241 9.24 -12.75 -23.56
N ASP A 242 7.92 -12.66 -23.75
CA ASP A 242 7.26 -12.72 -25.05
C ASP A 242 7.52 -11.44 -25.86
N ALA A 243 7.75 -10.31 -25.19
CA ALA A 243 8.29 -9.07 -25.74
C ALA A 243 9.83 -9.05 -25.85
N GLY A 244 10.49 -10.20 -25.60
CA GLY A 244 11.93 -10.37 -25.81
C GLY A 244 12.85 -9.52 -24.92
N LEU A 245 12.42 -9.06 -23.75
CA LEU A 245 13.21 -8.23 -22.82
C LEU A 245 14.09 -9.10 -21.90
N PRO A 246 15.42 -9.16 -22.09
CA PRO A 246 16.28 -10.02 -21.30
C PRO A 246 16.78 -9.33 -20.03
N MET A 247 16.76 -10.06 -18.92
CA MET A 247 17.73 -9.88 -17.84
C MET A 247 19.09 -10.35 -18.36
N GLY A 248 19.95 -9.39 -18.74
CA GLY A 248 21.40 -9.55 -18.80
C GLY A 248 21.95 -10.90 -19.26
N ASP A 249 21.70 -11.32 -20.50
CA ASP A 249 22.56 -12.30 -21.19
C ASP A 249 22.67 -12.08 -22.70
N GLY A 250 22.96 -10.84 -23.13
CA GLY A 250 23.75 -10.60 -24.33
C GLY A 250 23.06 -10.81 -25.69
N GLY A 251 22.89 -9.69 -26.39
CA GLY A 251 22.99 -9.64 -27.86
C GLY A 251 21.76 -10.16 -28.60
N GLY A 252 20.67 -9.41 -28.57
CA GLY A 252 19.77 -9.41 -29.72
C GLY A 252 20.51 -8.80 -30.92
N ASP A 253 20.38 -9.40 -32.11
CA ASP A 253 20.92 -8.87 -33.37
C ASP A 253 20.16 -7.59 -33.80
N CYS A 254 20.25 -6.53 -33.00
CA CYS A 254 19.74 -5.23 -33.37
C CYS A 254 20.65 -4.60 -34.41
N ALA A 255 20.03 -3.95 -35.40
CA ALA A 255 20.79 -3.15 -36.35
C ALA A 255 21.58 -2.06 -35.62
N SER A 256 22.63 -1.52 -36.23
CA SER A 256 23.40 -0.40 -35.68
C SER A 256 23.31 0.80 -36.63
N THR A 257 22.10 1.29 -36.84
CA THR A 257 21.79 2.33 -37.84
C THR A 257 21.36 3.66 -37.22
N HIS A 258 21.00 3.68 -35.95
CA HIS A 258 20.56 4.87 -35.24
C HIS A 258 21.72 5.86 -35.08
N PRO A 259 21.51 7.18 -35.30
CA PRO A 259 22.57 8.18 -35.22
C PRO A 259 23.20 8.31 -33.82
N ASP A 260 22.52 7.81 -32.79
CA ASP A 260 22.98 7.89 -31.41
C ASP A 260 23.82 6.67 -30.97
N VAL A 261 24.00 5.69 -31.86
CA VAL A 261 24.93 4.57 -31.60
C VAL A 261 26.33 5.12 -31.31
N GLY A 262 26.89 4.71 -30.17
CA GLY A 262 28.17 5.15 -29.66
C GLY A 262 28.13 6.35 -28.70
N LYS A 263 26.99 7.06 -28.57
CA LYS A 263 26.83 8.11 -27.56
C LYS A 263 26.94 7.54 -26.16
N LYS A 264 27.39 8.39 -25.22
CA LYS A 264 27.64 7.98 -23.84
C LYS A 264 26.95 8.87 -22.83
N ALA A 265 26.52 8.25 -21.73
CA ALA A 265 26.00 8.92 -20.55
C ALA A 265 26.79 8.45 -19.33
N VAL A 266 27.49 9.38 -18.67
CA VAL A 266 28.13 9.10 -17.39
C VAL A 266 27.09 9.26 -16.30
N LEU A 267 26.83 8.19 -15.53
CA LEU A 267 25.88 8.23 -14.44
C LEU A 267 26.42 9.09 -13.29
N SER A 268 25.62 10.07 -12.88
CA SER A 268 25.84 10.81 -11.64
C SER A 268 25.59 9.91 -10.43
N THR A 269 26.33 10.12 -9.35
CA THR A 269 26.08 9.44 -8.08
C THR A 269 25.23 10.33 -7.20
N LYS A 270 23.97 9.95 -6.97
CA LYS A 270 23.07 10.65 -6.03
C LYS A 270 22.87 9.86 -4.75
N SER A 271 22.46 8.60 -4.89
CA SER A 271 22.21 7.66 -3.81
C SER A 271 22.60 6.23 -4.21
N HIS A 272 22.63 5.30 -3.25
CA HIS A 272 22.83 3.87 -3.50
C HIS A 272 24.10 3.50 -4.30
N LYS A 273 25.12 4.37 -4.22
CA LYS A 273 26.42 4.23 -4.90
C LYS A 273 26.32 4.07 -6.42
N VAL A 274 25.25 4.56 -7.04
CA VAL A 274 25.07 4.49 -8.50
C VAL A 274 26.25 5.15 -9.21
N ALA A 275 26.92 4.38 -10.05
CA ALA A 275 28.01 4.84 -10.90
C ALA A 275 28.08 3.97 -12.16
N GLY A 276 28.77 4.45 -13.19
CA GLY A 276 28.99 3.73 -14.44
C GLY A 276 28.93 4.66 -15.65
N THR A 277 29.33 4.14 -16.80
CA THR A 277 29.20 4.85 -18.09
C THR A 277 28.36 4.01 -19.03
N ALA A 278 27.16 4.49 -19.34
CA ALA A 278 26.30 3.89 -20.33
C ALA A 278 26.72 4.29 -21.74
N THR A 279 26.64 3.33 -22.66
CA THR A 279 26.95 3.47 -24.08
C THR A 279 25.82 2.84 -24.88
N ILE A 280 25.31 3.55 -25.88
CA ILE A 280 24.41 2.97 -26.88
C ILE A 280 25.25 2.10 -27.82
N VAL A 281 25.02 0.79 -27.82
CA VAL A 281 25.86 -0.18 -28.55
C VAL A 281 25.33 -0.42 -29.96
N ASP A 282 24.01 -0.48 -30.11
CA ASP A 282 23.27 -0.68 -31.35
C ASP A 282 21.87 -0.07 -31.17
N ASP A 283 20.91 -0.33 -32.07
CA ASP A 283 19.61 0.33 -32.13
C ASP A 283 18.66 -0.04 -30.99
N CYS A 284 19.01 -1.03 -30.16
CA CYS A 284 18.19 -1.40 -29.01
C CYS A 284 19.01 -1.65 -27.73
N THR A 285 20.35 -1.64 -27.78
CA THR A 285 21.18 -2.08 -26.66
C THR A 285 21.90 -0.94 -25.96
N ILE A 286 21.79 -0.89 -24.64
CA ILE A 286 22.58 -0.03 -23.76
C ILE A 286 23.53 -0.90 -22.93
N ARG A 287 24.84 -0.64 -23.03
CA ARG A 287 25.84 -1.25 -22.15
C ARG A 287 26.32 -0.24 -21.12
N ILE A 288 26.32 -0.60 -19.84
CA ILE A 288 26.87 0.21 -18.76
C ILE A 288 28.17 -0.44 -18.28
N ASP A 289 29.28 0.25 -18.53
CA ASP A 289 30.61 -0.17 -18.09
C ASP A 289 30.91 0.43 -16.70
N GLY A 290 31.41 -0.40 -15.77
CA GLY A 290 31.72 0.01 -14.40
C GLY A 290 30.48 0.30 -13.54
N PHE A 291 29.38 -0.40 -13.82
CA PHE A 291 28.13 -0.24 -13.09
C PHE A 291 28.30 -0.64 -11.62
N THR A 292 27.90 0.26 -10.73
CA THR A 292 27.92 0.05 -9.28
C THR A 292 26.56 0.44 -8.72
N TYR A 293 26.00 -0.39 -7.84
CA TYR A 293 24.73 -0.15 -7.13
C TYR A 293 24.64 -1.07 -5.92
N ASP A 294 24.19 -0.54 -4.77
CA ASP A 294 24.25 -1.27 -3.49
C ASP A 294 23.03 -2.16 -3.17
N ALA A 295 22.17 -2.43 -4.16
CA ALA A 295 20.94 -3.21 -4.03
C ALA A 295 19.82 -2.59 -3.17
N GLY A 296 20.02 -1.38 -2.65
CA GLY A 296 19.07 -0.72 -1.77
C GLY A 296 18.00 0.08 -2.52
N GLY A 297 16.79 0.13 -1.96
CA GLY A 297 15.63 0.78 -2.56
C GLY A 297 14.38 -0.06 -2.31
N ILE A 298 13.26 0.29 -2.96
CA ILE A 298 11.98 -0.43 -2.82
C ILE A 298 11.62 -1.10 -4.16
N ASP A 299 11.43 -0.30 -5.20
CA ASP A 299 11.38 -0.72 -6.60
C ASP A 299 12.36 0.15 -7.39
N VAL A 300 13.48 -0.42 -7.83
CA VAL A 300 14.55 0.30 -8.50
C VAL A 300 14.82 -0.34 -9.83
N ARG A 301 14.67 0.40 -10.94
CA ARG A 301 14.92 -0.12 -12.28
C ARG A 301 15.79 0.86 -13.06
N LEU A 302 16.41 0.39 -14.15
CA LEU A 302 16.95 1.28 -15.15
C LEU A 302 15.77 1.89 -15.93
N TYR A 303 15.73 3.21 -16.03
CA TYR A 303 14.69 3.96 -16.76
C TYR A 303 15.31 4.77 -17.89
N GLY A 304 14.57 4.88 -18.99
CA GLY A 304 14.82 5.83 -20.08
C GLY A 304 13.86 7.01 -20.00
N GLY A 305 14.31 8.18 -20.42
CA GLY A 305 13.49 9.40 -20.40
C GLY A 305 14.08 10.52 -21.28
N LYS A 306 13.34 11.63 -21.40
CA LYS A 306 13.75 12.81 -22.18
C LYS A 306 14.00 14.02 -21.29
N GLY A 307 15.06 14.77 -21.56
CA GLY A 307 15.38 15.99 -20.84
C GLY A 307 15.61 15.79 -19.34
N GLY A 308 15.95 14.56 -18.91
CA GLY A 308 16.08 14.19 -17.50
C GLY A 308 14.74 13.96 -16.77
N ASP A 309 13.62 13.88 -17.50
CA ASP A 309 12.33 13.45 -16.95
C ASP A 309 12.18 11.93 -17.09
N TYR A 310 12.18 11.24 -15.96
CA TYR A 310 12.07 9.79 -15.84
C TYR A 310 10.75 9.35 -15.18
N ASP A 311 9.88 10.31 -14.82
CA ASP A 311 8.60 10.01 -14.19
C ASP A 311 7.59 9.57 -15.26
N PRO A 312 6.82 8.49 -15.04
CA PRO A 312 5.73 8.12 -15.94
C PRO A 312 4.70 9.25 -16.13
N PRO A 313 4.13 9.44 -17.33
CA PRO A 313 4.28 8.61 -18.53
C PRO A 313 5.47 9.00 -19.43
N THR A 314 6.26 10.01 -19.06
CA THR A 314 7.41 10.46 -19.86
C THR A 314 8.54 9.44 -19.83
N GLY A 315 8.89 8.95 -18.63
CA GLY A 315 9.87 7.89 -18.43
C GLY A 315 9.28 6.49 -18.62
N PHE A 316 10.14 5.53 -18.94
CA PHE A 316 9.75 4.13 -19.07
C PHE A 316 10.85 3.19 -18.53
N PRO A 317 10.47 2.03 -17.96
CA PRO A 317 11.42 1.05 -17.48
C PRO A 317 12.15 0.37 -18.65
N ILE A 318 13.45 0.19 -18.51
CA ILE A 318 14.34 -0.56 -19.42
C ILE A 318 14.72 -1.92 -18.80
N SER A 319 14.78 -2.02 -17.47
CA SER A 319 15.10 -3.26 -16.76
C SER A 319 13.98 -3.69 -15.81
N ASN A 320 14.11 -4.92 -15.31
CA ASN A 320 13.38 -5.37 -14.12
C ASN A 320 13.86 -4.63 -12.86
N ASN A 321 13.20 -4.92 -11.74
CA ASN A 321 13.64 -4.46 -10.43
C ASN A 321 15.04 -5.01 -10.09
N LEU A 322 15.95 -4.10 -9.78
CA LEU A 322 17.34 -4.34 -9.42
C LEU A 322 17.52 -4.53 -7.92
N VAL A 323 16.50 -4.22 -7.09
CA VAL A 323 16.56 -4.39 -5.63
C VAL A 323 16.93 -5.84 -5.28
N GLY A 324 17.84 -5.99 -4.30
CA GLY A 324 18.38 -7.29 -3.90
C GLY A 324 19.56 -7.78 -4.74
N THR A 325 19.87 -7.14 -5.88
CA THR A 325 21.07 -7.43 -6.68
C THR A 325 22.06 -6.28 -6.58
N ALA A 326 23.19 -6.53 -5.92
CA ALA A 326 24.28 -5.56 -5.82
C ALA A 326 25.22 -5.72 -7.02
N PHE A 327 25.71 -4.60 -7.53
CA PHE A 327 26.70 -4.55 -8.61
C PHE A 327 27.93 -3.82 -8.10
N ASP A 328 29.13 -4.36 -8.37
CA ASP A 328 30.40 -3.75 -7.98
C ASP A 328 31.36 -3.67 -9.17
N ASN A 329 31.36 -2.50 -9.83
CA ASN A 329 32.18 -2.22 -11.00
C ASN A 329 32.04 -3.27 -12.13
N GLU A 330 30.79 -3.65 -12.41
CA GLU A 330 30.45 -4.68 -13.39
C GLU A 330 30.13 -4.07 -14.76
N THR A 331 30.24 -4.87 -15.83
CA THR A 331 29.70 -4.49 -17.14
C THR A 331 28.36 -5.19 -17.32
N VAL A 332 27.29 -4.40 -17.43
CA VAL A 332 25.92 -4.89 -17.63
C VAL A 332 25.35 -4.38 -18.94
N THR A 333 24.44 -5.13 -19.54
CA THR A 333 23.80 -4.78 -20.80
C THR A 333 22.29 -4.90 -20.65
N PHE A 334 21.57 -3.90 -21.17
CA PHE A 334 20.13 -3.83 -21.17
C PHE A 334 19.62 -3.60 -22.59
N THR A 335 18.48 -4.21 -22.91
CA THR A 335 17.80 -4.05 -24.19
C THR A 335 16.58 -3.15 -23.99
N LEU A 336 16.32 -2.25 -24.93
CA LEU A 336 15.13 -1.40 -24.91
C LEU A 336 13.85 -2.26 -25.04
N PRO A 337 12.76 -1.87 -24.35
CA PRO A 337 11.43 -2.48 -24.53
C PRO A 337 10.94 -2.46 -25.96
N ASP A 338 10.13 -3.47 -26.29
CA ASP A 338 9.42 -3.52 -27.58
C ASP A 338 8.66 -2.22 -27.86
N GLY A 339 8.85 -1.71 -29.07
CA GLY A 339 8.24 -0.45 -29.51
C GLY A 339 8.91 0.82 -28.99
N LYS A 340 10.00 0.72 -28.21
CA LYS A 340 10.85 1.86 -27.83
C LYS A 340 12.07 1.96 -28.73
N THR A 341 12.48 3.18 -29.02
CA THR A 341 13.73 3.46 -29.75
C THR A 341 14.55 4.53 -29.04
N PHE A 342 15.78 4.78 -29.50
CA PHE A 342 16.58 5.90 -29.04
C PHE A 342 16.05 7.28 -29.48
N ASP A 343 14.92 7.35 -30.19
CA ASP A 343 14.16 8.60 -30.36
C ASP A 343 13.28 8.88 -29.13
N ASP A 344 13.01 7.89 -28.27
CA ASP A 344 12.14 7.99 -27.11
C ASP A 344 12.86 8.38 -25.82
N LEU A 345 14.20 8.33 -25.81
CA LEU A 345 15.02 8.74 -24.68
C LEU A 345 16.25 9.55 -25.13
N ASP A 346 16.67 10.50 -24.30
CA ASP A 346 17.99 11.15 -24.40
C ASP A 346 18.82 10.98 -23.11
N GLY A 347 18.26 10.30 -22.11
CA GLY A 347 18.90 10.03 -20.83
C GLY A 347 18.45 8.72 -20.22
N ILE A 348 19.23 8.28 -19.24
CA ILE A 348 18.94 7.12 -18.41
C ILE A 348 19.11 7.43 -16.93
N SER A 349 18.37 6.70 -16.10
CA SER A 349 18.40 6.81 -14.64
C SER A 349 18.30 5.45 -13.98
N VAL A 350 19.05 5.22 -12.91
CA VAL A 350 18.71 4.21 -11.90
C VAL A 350 17.61 4.84 -11.05
N TRP A 351 16.37 4.48 -11.34
CA TRP A 351 15.18 5.16 -10.87
C TRP A 351 14.44 4.33 -9.84
N CYS A 352 14.11 4.94 -8.70
CA CYS A 352 13.23 4.34 -7.70
C CYS A 352 11.79 4.73 -8.00
N VAL A 353 10.99 3.75 -8.42
CA VAL A 353 9.62 3.94 -8.93
C VAL A 353 8.70 4.46 -7.84
N ASP A 354 8.67 3.79 -6.68
CA ASP A 354 7.70 4.07 -5.61
C ASP A 354 7.78 5.48 -5.01
N VAL A 355 8.95 6.12 -5.10
CA VAL A 355 9.21 7.44 -4.51
C VAL A 355 9.57 8.49 -5.57
N SER A 356 9.49 8.15 -6.86
CA SER A 356 9.82 9.02 -7.99
C SER A 356 11.15 9.77 -7.84
N VAL A 357 12.24 9.06 -7.54
CA VAL A 357 13.58 9.66 -7.42
C VAL A 357 14.66 8.91 -8.18
N SER A 358 15.60 9.68 -8.74
CA SER A 358 16.83 9.15 -9.35
C SER A 358 17.89 8.89 -8.28
N PHE A 359 18.44 7.67 -8.28
CA PHE A 359 19.63 7.31 -7.51
C PHE A 359 20.91 7.63 -8.26
N GLY A 360 20.82 7.82 -9.57
CA GLY A 360 21.88 8.29 -10.42
C GLY A 360 21.46 8.28 -11.88
N ASP A 361 21.77 9.33 -12.62
CA ASP A 361 21.36 9.51 -14.01
C ASP A 361 22.40 10.21 -14.87
N GLY A 362 22.24 10.11 -16.18
CA GLY A 362 23.05 10.81 -17.15
C GLY A 362 22.32 10.97 -18.49
N LEU A 363 22.67 12.04 -19.22
CA LEU A 363 22.20 12.29 -20.58
C LEU A 363 23.23 11.82 -21.60
N PHE A 364 22.77 11.22 -22.70
CA PHE A 364 23.61 10.79 -23.80
C PHE A 364 24.11 12.01 -24.59
N ASN A 365 25.43 12.08 -24.79
CA ASN A 365 26.09 13.10 -25.61
C ASN A 365 27.09 12.53 -26.60
#